data_AF-A0A7X3RFN0-F1
#
_entry.id   AF-A0A7X3RFN0-F1
#
_cell.length_a   1.000
_cell.length_b   1.000
_cell.length_c   1.000
_cell.angle_alpha   90.00
_cell.angle_beta   90.00
_cell.angle_gamma   90.00
#
_symmetry.space_group_name_H-M   'P 1'
#
loop_
_entity.id
_entity.type
_entity.pdbx_description
1 polymer ?
#
loop_
_entity_poly.entity_id
_entity_poly.type
_entity_poly.pdbx_seq_one_letter_code
_entity_poly.pdbx_strand_id
1 'polypeptide(L)'
;MKQQIEQGKRARAITRISPTAMTQRLFESFAGTGFERHLQFIENVQRYAREYREFVIDTDRADPESLHVVGIQEGMSQKPVNPEAIPKFKDTLDLNQDFNTAAADLLLLVLFLIVIASGAYLAFVRLEI
;
A
#
# COMPACT_ATOMS: atom_id res chain seq x y z
N MET A 1 -4.74 -5.89 -13.67
CA MET A 1 -4.32 -5.33 -12.37
C MET A 1 -5.25 -4.23 -11.85
N LYS A 2 -5.48 -3.11 -12.56
CA LYS A 2 -6.40 -2.03 -12.09
C LYS A 2 -7.80 -2.52 -11.71
N GLN A 3 -8.42 -3.38 -12.53
CA GLN A 3 -9.72 -3.94 -12.24
C GLN A 3 -9.74 -4.81 -10.97
N GLN A 4 -8.70 -5.60 -10.72
CA GLN A 4 -8.59 -6.44 -9.51
C GLN A 4 -8.42 -5.58 -8.26
N ILE A 5 -7.64 -4.49 -8.34
CA ILE A 5 -7.50 -3.52 -7.25
C ILE A 5 -8.85 -2.87 -6.94
N GLU A 6 -9.59 -2.43 -7.95
CA GLU A 6 -10.90 -1.81 -7.75
C GLU A 6 -11.95 -2.79 -7.19
N GLN A 7 -11.93 -4.06 -7.64
CA GLN A 7 -12.75 -5.11 -7.04
C GLN A 7 -12.38 -5.35 -5.56
N GLY A 8 -11.08 -5.39 -5.25
CA GLY A 8 -10.58 -5.53 -3.88
C GLY A 8 -11.03 -4.39 -2.96
N LYS A 9 -10.93 -3.14 -3.44
CA LYS A 9 -11.41 -1.95 -2.71
C LYS A 9 -12.92 -2.03 -2.44
N ARG A 10 -13.71 -2.39 -3.45
CA ARG A 10 -15.17 -2.53 -3.30
C ARG A 10 -15.55 -3.63 -2.30
N ALA A 11 -14.90 -4.79 -2.39
CA ALA A 11 -15.13 -5.89 -1.45
C ALA A 11 -14.82 -5.46 -0.01
N ARG A 12 -13.68 -4.78 0.21
CA ARG A 12 -13.29 -4.26 1.54
C ARG A 12 -14.22 -3.17 2.06
N ALA A 13 -14.77 -2.33 1.19
CA ALA A 13 -15.76 -1.33 1.59
C ALA A 13 -17.05 -1.97 2.11
N ILE A 14 -17.51 -3.04 1.46
CA ILE A 14 -18.72 -3.79 1.87
C ILE A 14 -18.48 -4.55 3.17
N THR A 15 -17.34 -5.24 3.29
CA THR A 15 -17.03 -6.05 4.47
C THR A 15 -16.59 -5.23 5.69
N ARG A 16 -16.42 -3.91 5.54
CA ARG A 16 -15.95 -3.01 6.61
C ARG A 16 -16.77 -3.14 7.90
N ILE A 17 -18.07 -3.43 7.82
CA ILE A 17 -18.99 -3.54 8.96
C ILE A 17 -18.82 -4.87 9.72
N SER A 18 -18.17 -5.88 9.12
CA SER A 18 -17.91 -7.15 9.78
C SER A 18 -16.83 -7.01 10.86
N PRO A 19 -17.10 -7.42 12.11
CA PRO A 19 -16.10 -7.38 13.19
C PRO A 19 -14.84 -8.17 12.86
N THR A 20 -14.98 -9.33 12.22
CA THR A 20 -13.84 -10.15 11.79
C THR A 20 -12.96 -9.42 10.79
N ALA A 21 -13.58 -8.73 9.82
CA ALA A 21 -12.84 -7.97 8.81
C ALA A 21 -12.17 -6.72 9.39
N MET A 22 -12.76 -6.07 10.39
CA MET A 22 -12.12 -4.98 11.11
C MET A 22 -10.87 -5.49 11.87
N THR A 23 -11.01 -6.56 12.65
CA THR A 23 -9.90 -7.15 13.40
C THR A 23 -8.77 -7.59 12.50
N GLN A 24 -9.08 -8.26 11.38
CA GLN A 24 -8.07 -8.65 10.40
C GLN A 24 -7.32 -7.43 9.84
N ARG A 25 -8.03 -6.36 9.45
CA ARG A 25 -7.40 -5.14 8.91
C ARG A 25 -6.51 -4.44 9.94
N LEU A 26 -6.88 -4.46 11.23
CA LEU A 26 -6.02 -3.96 12.30
C LEU A 26 -4.70 -4.74 12.36
N PHE A 27 -4.75 -6.07 12.37
CA PHE A 27 -3.54 -6.89 12.38
C PHE A 27 -2.70 -6.72 11.11
N GLU A 28 -3.34 -6.63 9.94
CA GLU A 28 -2.66 -6.33 8.68
C GLU A 28 -1.89 -5.00 8.78
N SER A 29 -2.55 -3.94 9.26
CA SER A 29 -1.94 -2.61 9.46
C SER A 29 -0.76 -2.66 10.45
N PHE A 30 -0.93 -3.29 11.61
CA PHE A 30 0.14 -3.43 12.60
C PHE A 30 1.34 -4.22 12.09
N ALA A 31 1.09 -5.27 11.31
CA ALA A 31 2.16 -6.07 10.69
C ALA A 31 2.79 -5.38 9.46
N GLY A 32 2.23 -4.25 8.99
CA GLY A 32 2.65 -3.61 7.75
C GLY A 32 2.42 -4.50 6.52
N THR A 33 1.33 -5.28 6.52
CA THR A 33 0.95 -6.25 5.48
C THR A 33 -0.47 -5.97 4.96
N GLY A 34 -0.99 -6.88 4.13
CA GLY A 34 -2.35 -6.79 3.62
C GLY A 34 -2.49 -5.96 2.35
N PHE A 35 -3.73 -5.57 2.05
CA PHE A 35 -4.06 -4.96 0.77
C PHE A 35 -3.51 -3.53 0.62
N GLU A 36 -3.61 -2.69 1.65
CA GLU A 36 -3.08 -1.32 1.59
C GLU A 36 -1.57 -1.32 1.37
N ARG A 37 -0.85 -2.19 2.10
CA ARG A 37 0.58 -2.43 1.86
C ARG A 37 0.89 -2.82 0.42
N HIS A 38 0.07 -3.68 -0.18
CA HIS A 38 0.24 -4.11 -1.56
C HIS A 38 0.01 -2.93 -2.54
N LEU A 39 -0.97 -2.07 -2.29
CA LEU A 39 -1.18 -0.87 -3.10
C LEU A 39 0.01 0.09 -3.01
N GLN A 40 0.51 0.32 -1.79
CA GLN A 40 1.69 1.15 -1.56
C GLN A 40 2.94 0.59 -2.27
N PHE A 41 3.15 -0.73 -2.22
CA PHE A 41 4.24 -1.38 -2.96
C PHE A 41 4.13 -1.12 -4.47
N ILE A 42 2.94 -1.29 -5.06
CA ILE A 42 2.73 -1.02 -6.49
C ILE A 42 3.04 0.44 -6.82
N GLU A 43 2.62 1.37 -5.97
CA GLU A 43 2.91 2.79 -6.15
C GLU A 43 4.42 3.07 -6.11
N ASN A 44 5.12 2.51 -5.12
CA ASN A 44 6.58 2.63 -4.97
C ASN A 44 7.31 2.05 -6.19
N VAL A 45 6.88 0.89 -6.70
CA VAL A 45 7.45 0.28 -7.91
C VAL A 45 7.21 1.17 -9.13
N GLN A 46 6.01 1.72 -9.30
CA GLN A 46 5.71 2.62 -10.41
C GLN A 46 6.52 3.91 -10.34
N ARG A 47 6.74 4.45 -9.13
CA ARG A 47 7.57 5.62 -8.90
C ARG A 47 9.02 5.33 -9.26
N TYR A 48 9.57 4.23 -8.74
CA TYR A 48 10.92 3.79 -9.07
C TYR A 48 11.12 3.54 -10.57
N ALA A 49 10.15 2.93 -11.25
CA ALA A 49 10.24 2.71 -12.70
C ALA A 49 10.33 4.02 -13.49
N ARG A 50 9.67 5.10 -13.02
CA ARG A 50 9.80 6.43 -13.62
C ARG A 50 11.17 7.03 -13.34
N GLU A 51 11.60 7.03 -12.08
CA GLU A 51 12.93 7.53 -11.67
C GLU A 51 14.07 6.82 -12.40
N TYR A 52 13.99 5.50 -12.53
CA TYR A 52 14.98 4.70 -13.26
C TYR A 52 14.98 5.03 -14.75
N ARG A 53 13.80 5.22 -15.36
CA ARG A 53 13.70 5.62 -16.76
C ARG A 53 14.31 7.00 -17.01
N GLU A 54 14.03 7.96 -16.12
CA GLU A 54 14.61 9.30 -16.18
C GLU A 54 16.13 9.24 -16.04
N PHE A 55 16.63 8.47 -15.06
CA PHE A 55 18.07 8.23 -14.90
C PHE A 55 18.74 7.67 -16.18
N VAL A 56 18.13 6.68 -16.83
CA VAL A 56 18.67 6.11 -18.08
C VAL A 56 18.72 7.16 -19.18
N ILE A 57 17.65 7.95 -19.35
CA ILE A 57 17.57 9.00 -20.37
C ILE A 57 18.60 10.10 -20.11
N ASP A 58 18.72 10.55 -18.87
CA ASP A 58 19.64 11.64 -18.50
C ASP A 58 21.10 11.19 -18.57
N THR A 59 21.39 9.96 -18.17
CA THR A 59 22.74 9.37 -18.29
C THR A 59 23.15 9.25 -19.76
N ASP A 60 22.24 8.78 -20.62
CA ASP A 60 22.50 8.68 -22.04
C ASP A 60 22.69 10.07 -22.69
N ARG A 61 21.85 11.05 -22.33
CA ARG A 61 21.98 12.45 -22.80
C ARG A 61 23.27 13.14 -22.39
N ALA A 62 23.86 12.72 -21.27
CA ALA A 62 25.14 13.25 -20.81
C ALA A 62 26.32 12.77 -21.68
N ASP A 63 26.14 11.76 -22.53
CA ASP A 63 27.15 11.27 -23.46
C ASP A 63 27.06 11.96 -24.83
N PRO A 64 27.96 12.89 -25.17
CA PRO A 64 27.94 13.58 -26.46
C PRO A 64 28.24 12.67 -27.67
N GLU A 65 28.71 11.45 -27.46
CA GLU A 65 28.96 10.46 -28.51
C GLU A 65 27.77 9.52 -28.77
N SER A 66 26.73 9.59 -27.93
CA SER A 66 25.51 8.79 -28.10
C SER A 66 24.59 9.36 -29.18
N LEU A 67 23.84 8.49 -29.85
CA LEU A 67 22.78 8.89 -30.80
C LEU A 67 21.45 9.20 -30.10
N HIS A 68 21.38 8.97 -28.79
CA HIS A 68 20.21 9.19 -27.94
C HIS A 68 18.94 8.47 -28.37
N VAL A 69 19.08 7.29 -28.98
CA VAL A 69 17.97 6.46 -29.42
C VAL A 69 17.58 5.49 -28.30
N VAL A 70 16.79 6.01 -27.36
CA VAL A 70 16.33 5.27 -26.17
C VAL A 70 15.61 3.98 -26.56
N GLY A 71 16.07 2.85 -26.01
CA GLY A 71 15.49 1.52 -26.23
C GLY A 71 16.16 0.71 -27.34
N ILE A 72 17.12 1.28 -28.07
CA ILE A 72 18.01 0.57 -29.00
C ILE A 72 19.40 0.60 -28.42
N GLN A 73 19.97 -0.56 -28.09
CA GLN A 73 21.25 -0.63 -27.39
C GLN A 73 22.37 0.06 -28.17
N GLU A 74 22.42 -0.11 -29.49
CA GLU A 74 23.42 0.47 -30.39
C GLU A 74 23.29 1.99 -30.50
N GLY A 75 22.10 2.54 -30.25
CA GLY A 75 21.81 3.97 -30.31
C GLY A 75 21.87 4.68 -28.96
N MET A 76 22.21 3.96 -27.88
CA MET A 76 22.43 4.50 -26.54
C MET A 76 23.92 4.52 -26.20
N SER A 77 24.27 5.30 -25.18
CA SER A 77 25.60 5.39 -24.62
C SER A 77 26.08 4.00 -24.16
N GLN A 78 27.29 3.63 -24.61
CA GLN A 78 27.94 2.39 -24.21
C GLN A 78 28.92 2.57 -23.05
N LYS A 79 28.95 3.77 -22.47
CA LYS A 79 29.87 4.09 -21.38
C LYS A 79 29.47 3.33 -20.12
N PRO A 80 30.44 2.82 -19.34
CA PRO A 80 30.14 2.18 -18.08
C PRO A 80 29.49 3.18 -17.12
N VAL A 81 28.37 2.79 -16.53
CA VAL A 81 27.67 3.58 -15.52
C VAL A 81 28.18 3.21 -14.14
N ASN A 82 28.40 4.21 -13.27
CA ASN A 82 28.74 3.97 -11.88
C ASN A 82 27.57 3.25 -11.17
N PRO A 83 27.77 2.03 -10.62
CA PRO A 83 26.70 1.29 -9.94
C PRO A 83 26.08 2.04 -8.76
N GLU A 84 26.83 2.93 -8.10
CA GLU A 84 26.31 3.71 -6.98
C GLU A 84 25.40 4.87 -7.41
N ALA A 85 25.52 5.32 -8.67
CA ALA A 85 24.67 6.37 -9.22
C ALA A 85 23.28 5.85 -9.63
N ILE A 86 23.13 4.53 -9.80
CA ILE A 86 21.86 3.91 -10.17
C ILE A 86 20.86 4.13 -9.02
N PRO A 87 19.67 4.71 -9.28
CA PRO A 87 18.62 4.84 -8.28
C PRO A 87 18.36 3.48 -7.63
N LYS A 88 18.34 3.44 -6.29
CA LYS A 88 18.04 2.21 -5.55
C LYS A 88 16.55 2.20 -5.21
N PHE A 89 15.89 1.08 -5.48
CA PHE A 89 14.50 0.90 -5.05
C PHE A 89 14.39 1.05 -3.53
N LYS A 90 13.51 1.94 -3.09
CA LYS A 90 13.16 2.14 -1.69
C LYS A 90 11.68 1.93 -1.52
N ASP A 91 11.32 0.94 -0.71
CA ASP A 91 9.94 0.68 -0.35
C ASP A 91 9.60 1.49 0.90
N THR A 92 9.09 2.70 0.71
CA THR A 92 8.68 3.57 1.81
C THR A 92 7.32 3.14 2.33
N LEU A 93 7.21 3.00 3.65
CA LEU A 93 5.97 2.66 4.34
C LEU A 93 5.38 3.94 4.96
N ASP A 94 4.12 4.22 4.68
CA ASP A 94 3.42 5.41 5.20
C ASP A 94 2.54 5.01 6.37
N LEU A 95 3.19 4.80 7.51
CA LEU A 95 2.54 4.35 8.75
C LEU A 95 1.51 5.36 9.29
N ASN A 96 1.63 6.65 8.95
CA ASN A 96 0.79 7.70 9.53
C ASN A 96 -0.64 7.64 8.97
N GLN A 97 -0.77 7.44 7.66
CA GLN A 97 -2.08 7.32 7.02
C GLN A 97 -2.80 6.02 7.43
N ASP A 98 -2.03 4.93 7.58
CA ASP A 98 -2.53 3.63 8.00
C ASP A 98 -3.02 3.65 9.47
N PHE A 99 -2.30 4.34 10.35
CA PHE A 99 -2.63 4.40 11.77
C PHE A 99 -3.98 5.09 12.05
N ASN A 100 -4.27 6.21 11.39
CA ASN A 100 -5.53 6.94 11.64
C ASN A 100 -6.76 6.11 11.21
N THR A 101 -6.62 5.39 10.09
CA THR A 101 -7.67 4.48 9.59
C THR A 101 -7.86 3.29 10.54
N ALA A 102 -6.76 2.70 11.01
CA ALA A 102 -6.78 1.63 12.00
C ALA A 102 -7.42 2.08 13.33
N ALA A 103 -7.08 3.28 13.82
CA ALA A 103 -7.65 3.83 15.06
C ALA A 103 -9.18 3.97 14.98
N ALA A 104 -9.71 4.43 13.84
CA ALA A 104 -11.16 4.54 13.63
C ALA A 104 -11.85 3.16 13.62
N ASP A 105 -11.25 2.16 12.97
CA ASP A 105 -11.80 0.79 12.97
C ASP A 105 -11.74 0.14 14.35
N LEU A 106 -10.68 0.41 15.14
CA LEU A 106 -10.56 -0.04 16.52
C LEU A 106 -11.65 0.57 17.42
N LEU A 107 -11.89 1.88 17.29
CA LEU A 107 -12.96 2.56 18.03
C LEU A 107 -14.33 1.96 17.72
N LEU A 108 -14.59 1.68 16.45
CA LEU A 108 -15.85 1.08 16.02
C LEU A 108 -16.02 -0.34 16.56
N LEU A 109 -14.96 -1.15 16.59
CA LEU A 109 -14.96 -2.47 17.21
C LEU A 109 -15.27 -2.42 18.71
N VAL A 110 -14.64 -1.50 19.44
CA VAL A 110 -14.88 -1.33 20.89
C VAL A 110 -16.33 -0.93 21.14
N LEU A 111 -16.87 0.01 20.35
CA LEU A 111 -18.27 0.41 20.47
C LEU A 111 -19.23 -0.75 20.18
N PHE A 112 -18.95 -1.54 19.15
CA PHE A 112 -19.74 -2.73 18.82
C PHE A 112 -19.74 -3.75 19.96
N LEU A 113 -18.58 -3.99 20.58
CA LEU A 113 -18.45 -4.87 21.73
C LEU A 113 -19.27 -4.35 22.92
N ILE A 114 -19.21 -3.06 23.23
CA ILE A 114 -19.98 -2.44 24.32
C ILE A 114 -21.48 -2.63 24.11
N VAL A 115 -21.97 -2.38 22.88
CA VAL A 115 -23.40 -2.51 22.56
C VAL A 115 -23.87 -3.96 22.72
N ILE A 116 -23.12 -4.93 22.18
CA ILE A 116 -23.47 -6.35 22.31
C ILE A 116 -23.41 -6.80 23.77
N ALA A 117 -22.35 -6.44 24.50
CA ALA A 117 -22.21 -6.80 25.91
C ALA A 117 -23.34 -6.22 26.76
N SER A 118 -23.71 -4.96 26.51
CA SER A 118 -24.83 -4.31 27.20
C SER A 118 -26.16 -4.99 26.89
N GLY A 119 -26.42 -5.32 25.62
CA GLY A 119 -27.63 -6.04 25.23
C GLY A 119 -27.71 -7.43 25.84
N ALA A 120 -26.61 -8.18 25.83
CA ALA A 120 -26.52 -9.50 26.45
C ALA A 120 -26.75 -9.42 27.97
N TYR A 121 -26.13 -8.43 28.63
CA TYR A 121 -26.34 -8.19 30.07
C TYR A 121 -27.80 -7.88 30.39
N LEU A 122 -28.45 -6.99 29.65
CA LEU A 122 -29.87 -6.65 29.85
C LEU A 122 -30.79 -7.85 29.60
N ALA A 123 -30.49 -8.67 28.60
CA ALA A 123 -31.25 -9.89 28.33
C ALA A 123 -31.11 -10.92 29.46
N PHE A 124 -29.89 -11.07 29.99
CA PHE A 124 -29.60 -11.97 31.11
C PHE A 124 -30.33 -11.51 32.39
N VAL A 125 -30.22 -10.22 32.75
CA VAL A 125 -30.92 -9.66 33.91
C VAL A 125 -32.45 -9.80 33.78
N ARG A 126 -33.01 -9.65 32.58
CA ARG A 126 -34.45 -9.89 32.35
C ARG A 126 -34.89 -11.35 32.52
N LEU A 127 -33.99 -12.32 32.39
CA LEU A 127 -34.31 -13.74 32.57
C LEU A 127 -34.24 -14.17 34.05
N GLU A 128 -33.54 -13.40 34.88
CA GLU A 128 -33.41 -13.65 36.33
C GLU A 128 -34.52 -12.98 37.17
N ILE A 129 -35.36 -12.13 36.56
CA ILE A 129 -36.54 -11.49 37.17
C ILE A 129 -37.80 -12.22 36.73
#